data_AF-A0A9D0LJL2-F1
#
_entry.id   AF-A0A9D0LJL2-F1
#
_cell.length_a   1.000
_cell.length_b   1.000
_cell.length_c   1.000
_cell.angle_alpha   90.00
_cell.angle_beta   90.00
_cell.angle_gamma   90.00
#
_symmetry.space_group_name_H-M   'P 1'
#
loop_
_entity.id
_entity.type
_entity.pdbx_description
1 polymer ?
#
loop_
_entity_poly.entity_id
_entity_poly.type
_entity_poly.pdbx_seq_one_letter_code
_entity_poly.pdbx_strand_id
1 'polypeptide(L)'
;TPVMLTIRPEDIRLGVDDLSAPNTTTTRVEEIEFLGSFYRLMLRLDALGDTTRLVAEVSSNRMRDLKIEYKSTLSIHLPPSLLHVYPAEMSGIEARA
;
A
#
# COMPACT_ATOMS: atom_id res chain seq x y z
N THR A 1 -3.80 19.65 -13.29
CA THR A 1 -4.01 20.11 -11.91
C THR A 1 -3.50 19.05 -10.95
N PRO A 2 -2.71 19.39 -9.93
CA PRO A 2 -2.25 18.41 -8.93
C PRO A 2 -3.43 17.87 -8.10
N VAL A 3 -3.36 16.59 -7.74
CA VAL A 3 -4.39 15.90 -6.95
C VAL A 3 -3.75 15.11 -5.82
N MET A 4 -4.51 14.87 -4.75
CA MET A 4 -4.19 13.95 -3.68
C MET A 4 -5.00 12.66 -3.88
N LEU A 5 -4.32 11.53 -3.88
CA LEU A 5 -4.94 10.20 -3.92
C LEU A 5 -4.93 9.60 -2.52
N THR A 6 -6.06 9.02 -2.10
CA THR A 6 -6.13 8.27 -0.85
C THR A 6 -6.80 6.92 -1.09
N ILE A 7 -6.36 5.91 -0.37
CA ILE A 7 -6.93 4.57 -0.33
C ILE A 7 -6.85 4.07 1.11
N ARG A 8 -7.80 3.24 1.53
CA ARG A 8 -7.72 2.62 2.85
C ARG A 8 -6.66 1.52 2.86
N PRO A 9 -5.95 1.29 3.98
CA PRO A 9 -4.94 0.24 4.08
C PRO A 9 -5.46 -1.16 3.71
N GLU A 10 -6.69 -1.49 4.07
CA GLU A 10 -7.35 -2.77 3.80
C GLU A 10 -7.78 -2.96 2.33
N ASP A 11 -7.89 -1.87 1.56
CA ASP A 11 -8.31 -1.90 0.16
C ASP A 11 -7.14 -2.14 -0.82
N ILE A 12 -5.90 -2.11 -0.32
CA ILE A 12 -4.69 -2.40 -1.10
C ILE A 12 -4.59 -3.92 -1.30
N ARG A 13 -4.63 -4.36 -2.56
CA ARG A 13 -4.52 -5.79 -2.87
C ARG A 13 -3.05 -6.18 -2.95
N LEU A 14 -2.62 -7.12 -2.12
CA LEU A 14 -1.24 -7.58 -2.03
C LEU A 14 -1.03 -8.90 -2.80
N GLY A 15 0.16 -9.07 -3.37
CA GLY A 15 0.59 -10.30 -4.04
C GLY A 15 -0.17 -10.58 -5.32
N VAL A 16 -0.32 -9.57 -6.18
CA VAL A 16 -0.98 -9.73 -7.50
C VAL A 16 -0.02 -10.32 -8.53
N ASP A 17 -0.52 -11.23 -9.36
CA ASP A 17 0.28 -11.94 -10.37
C ASP A 17 0.46 -11.13 -11.67
N ASP A 18 -0.55 -10.35 -12.06
CA ASP A 18 -0.54 -9.56 -13.29
C ASP A 18 -0.08 -8.11 -13.05
N LEU A 19 1.19 -7.86 -13.32
CA LEU A 19 1.79 -6.51 -13.26
C LEU A 19 1.43 -5.61 -14.44
N SER A 20 0.79 -6.15 -15.49
CA SER A 20 0.36 -5.36 -16.65
C SER A 20 -1.00 -4.69 -16.44
N ALA A 21 -1.75 -5.13 -15.43
CA ALA A 21 -3.02 -4.52 -15.07
C ALA A 21 -2.84 -3.04 -14.64
N PRO A 22 -3.79 -2.16 -14.99
CA PRO A 22 -3.77 -0.77 -14.54
C PRO A 22 -3.70 -0.67 -13.02
N ASN A 23 -3.02 0.35 -12.51
CA ASN A 23 -2.85 0.60 -11.07
C ASN A 23 -2.18 -0.56 -10.29
N THR A 24 -1.37 -1.37 -10.98
CA THR A 24 -0.50 -2.36 -10.36
C THR A 24 0.94 -1.87 -10.35
N THR A 25 1.66 -2.12 -9.25
CA THR A 25 3.09 -1.80 -9.14
C THR A 25 3.78 -2.71 -8.13
N THR A 26 5.11 -2.63 -8.07
CA THR A 26 5.91 -3.29 -7.03
C THR A 26 6.28 -2.30 -5.94
N THR A 27 6.34 -2.80 -4.71
CA THR A 27 6.73 -2.04 -3.52
C THR A 27 7.78 -2.79 -2.74
N ARG A 28 8.45 -2.08 -1.83
CA ARG A 28 9.37 -2.68 -0.87
C ARG A 28 8.81 -2.61 0.53
N VAL A 29 8.82 -3.73 1.24
CA VAL A 29 8.37 -3.80 2.64
C VAL A 29 9.44 -3.19 3.53
N GLU A 30 9.12 -2.08 4.18
CA GLU A 30 10.02 -1.36 5.08
C GLU A 30 9.70 -1.60 6.55
N GLU A 31 8.45 -1.82 6.91
CA GLU A 31 8.07 -2.14 8.29
C GLU A 31 6.95 -3.17 8.29
N ILE A 32 6.96 -4.01 9.32
CA ILE A 32 5.95 -5.03 9.58
C ILE A 32 5.61 -4.94 11.06
N GLU A 33 4.37 -4.59 11.37
CA GLU A 33 3.84 -4.55 12.73
C GLU A 33 2.77 -5.62 12.88
N PHE A 34 2.87 -6.43 13.94
CA PHE A 34 1.87 -7.46 14.25
C PHE A 34 0.80 -6.89 15.18
N LEU A 35 -0.46 -6.95 14.74
CA LEU A 35 -1.63 -6.41 15.44
C LEU A 35 -2.63 -7.51 15.85
N GLY A 36 -2.17 -8.76 16.00
CA GLY A 36 -3.01 -9.90 16.38
C GLY A 36 -3.52 -10.68 15.18
N SER A 37 -4.73 -10.41 14.69
CA SER A 37 -5.28 -11.10 13.51
C SER A 37 -4.84 -10.49 12.17
N PHE A 38 -4.19 -9.32 12.24
CA PHE A 38 -3.69 -8.57 11.11
C PHE A 38 -2.23 -8.14 11.33
N TYR A 39 -1.58 -7.82 10.23
CA TYR A 39 -0.31 -7.12 10.18
C TYR A 39 -0.54 -5.78 9.49
N ARG A 40 0.17 -4.76 9.96
CA ARG A 40 0.32 -3.49 9.27
C ARG A 40 1.68 -3.48 8.58
N LEU A 41 1.68 -3.13 7.30
CA LEU A 41 2.86 -3.04 6.47
C LEU A 41 3.10 -1.58 6.09
N MET A 42 4.34 -1.12 6.24
CA MET A 42 4.81 0.11 5.59
C MET A 42 5.48 -0.28 4.27
N LEU A 43 4.94 0.21 3.16
CA LEU A 43 5.35 -0.13 1.81
C LEU A 43 5.94 1.10 1.12
N ARG A 44 7.18 1.01 0.65
CA ARG A 44 7.76 2.04 -0.22
C ARG A 44 7.34 1.84 -1.66
N LEU A 45 6.82 2.89 -2.29
CA LEU A 45 6.44 2.90 -3.70
C LEU A 45 7.60 3.41 -4.56
N ASP A 46 8.32 2.48 -5.17
CA ASP A 46 9.45 2.84 -6.04
C ASP A 46 8.99 3.67 -7.26
N ALA A 47 7.74 3.51 -7.71
CA ALA A 47 7.15 4.26 -8.84
C ALA A 47 6.86 5.75 -8.55
N LEU A 48 6.75 6.15 -7.26
CA LEU A 48 6.43 7.53 -6.84
C LEU A 48 7.57 8.18 -6.06
N GLY A 49 8.79 7.67 -6.22
CA GLY A 49 10.01 8.17 -5.58
C GLY A 49 10.25 7.63 -4.17
N ASP A 50 11.48 7.80 -3.69
CA ASP A 50 12.01 7.14 -2.49
C ASP A 50 11.35 7.57 -1.16
N THR A 51 10.52 8.61 -1.17
CA THR A 51 9.86 9.16 0.03
C THR A 51 8.41 8.75 0.17
N THR A 52 7.76 8.27 -0.89
CA THR A 52 6.34 7.91 -0.84
C THR A 52 6.16 6.58 -0.13
N ARG A 53 5.27 6.55 0.87
CA ARG A 53 4.91 5.35 1.64
C ARG A 53 3.41 5.09 1.56
N LEU A 54 3.06 3.82 1.47
CA LEU A 54 1.69 3.34 1.70
C LEU A 54 1.65 2.49 2.95
N VAL A 55 0.54 2.58 3.66
CA VAL A 55 0.19 1.66 4.74
C VAL A 55 -0.78 0.64 4.18
N ALA A 56 -0.49 -0.64 4.34
CA ALA A 56 -1.39 -1.73 3.98
C ALA A 56 -1.70 -2.59 5.21
N GLU A 57 -2.91 -3.16 5.25
CA GLU A 57 -3.30 -4.12 6.29
C GLU A 57 -3.56 -5.50 5.67
N VAL A 58 -3.04 -6.54 6.32
CA VAL A 58 -3.11 -7.92 5.80
C VAL A 58 -3.40 -8.90 6.93
N SER A 59 -4.30 -9.85 6.70
CA SER A 59 -4.58 -10.91 7.68
C SER A 59 -3.35 -11.79 7.92
N SER A 60 -3.23 -12.39 9.11
CA SER A 60 -2.15 -13.32 9.42
C SER A 60 -2.11 -14.56 8.52
N ASN A 61 -3.26 -14.96 7.94
CA ASN A 61 -3.30 -16.05 6.96
C ASN A 61 -2.59 -15.62 5.67
N ARG A 62 -3.02 -14.48 5.12
CA ARG A 62 -2.48 -13.98 3.86
C ARG A 62 -1.01 -13.54 3.98
N MET A 63 -0.59 -13.06 5.15
CA MET A 63 0.83 -12.81 5.46
C MET A 63 1.69 -14.07 5.28
N ARG A 64 1.21 -15.22 5.77
CA ARG A 64 1.88 -16.52 5.66
C ARG A 64 1.83 -17.07 4.24
N ASP A 65 0.67 -16.99 3.59
CA ASP A 65 0.46 -17.50 2.24
C ASP A 65 1.36 -16.78 1.23
N LEU A 66 1.48 -15.46 1.38
CA LEU A 66 2.32 -14.60 0.52
C LEU A 66 3.80 -14.57 0.94
N LYS A 67 4.16 -15.19 2.08
CA LYS A 67 5.52 -15.22 2.63
C LYS A 67 6.17 -13.83 2.67
N ILE A 68 5.42 -12.84 3.16
CA ILE A 68 5.88 -11.45 3.18
C ILE A 68 6.98 -11.31 4.24
N GLU A 69 8.12 -10.76 3.84
CA GLU A 69 9.27 -10.55 4.72
C GLU A 69 9.73 -9.09 4.68
N TYR A 70 10.35 -8.63 5.77
CA TYR A 70 11.02 -7.33 5.77
C TYR A 70 12.04 -7.28 4.62
N LYS A 71 12.12 -6.14 3.92
CA LYS A 71 12.97 -5.94 2.73
C LYS A 71 12.60 -6.83 1.53
N SER A 72 11.50 -7.58 1.55
CA SER A 72 11.00 -8.25 0.35
C SER A 72 10.35 -7.26 -0.62
N THR A 73 10.25 -7.67 -1.89
CA THR A 73 9.46 -6.97 -2.90
C THR A 73 8.06 -7.55 -2.90
N LEU A 74 7.05 -6.69 -2.91
CA LEU A 74 5.64 -7.08 -2.89
C LEU A 74 4.88 -6.35 -4.01
N SER A 75 4.24 -7.12 -4.89
CA SER A 75 3.33 -6.56 -5.87
C SER A 75 2.05 -6.11 -5.20
N ILE A 76 1.55 -4.93 -5.59
CA ILE A 76 0.29 -4.38 -5.12
C ILE A 76 -0.58 -3.93 -6.27
N HIS A 77 -1.89 -3.98 -6.09
CA HIS A 77 -2.86 -3.35 -6.97
C HIS A 77 -3.74 -2.39 -6.16
N LEU A 78 -3.93 -1.18 -6.70
CA LEU A 78 -4.74 -0.09 -6.14
C LEU A 78 -6.03 0.03 -6.96
N PRO A 79 -7.13 -0.65 -6.56
CA PRO A 79 -8.34 -0.71 -7.37
C PRO A 79 -8.89 0.69 -7.65
N PRO A 80 -9.08 1.09 -8.94
CA PRO A 80 -9.56 2.43 -9.28
C PRO A 80 -10.87 2.82 -8.58
N SER A 81 -11.76 1.84 -8.40
CA SER A 81 -13.06 2.04 -7.73
C SER A 81 -12.98 2.32 -6.23
N LEU A 82 -11.82 2.09 -5.61
CA LEU A 82 -11.57 2.30 -4.17
C LEU A 82 -10.59 3.45 -3.92
N LEU A 83 -10.11 4.11 -4.98
CA LEU A 83 -9.31 5.32 -4.88
C LEU A 83 -10.22 6.54 -4.74
N HIS A 84 -9.89 7.38 -3.76
CA HIS A 84 -10.51 8.69 -3.61
C HIS A 84 -9.54 9.76 -4.10
N VAL A 85 -10.07 10.72 -4.86
CA VAL A 85 -9.30 11.81 -5.47
C VAL A 85 -9.77 13.12 -4.88
N TYR A 86 -8.83 13.90 -4.35
CA TYR A 86 -9.06 15.22 -3.80
C TYR A 86 -8.18 16.26 -4.51
N PRO A 87 -8.57 17.54 -4.54
CA PRO A 87 -7.66 18.61 -4.92
C PRO A 87 -6.44 18.65 -4.00
N ALA A 88 -5.24 18.89 -4.55
CA ALA A 88 -4.00 18.88 -3.76
C ALA A 88 -3.94 19.94 -2.65
N GLU A 89 -4.77 20.99 -2.72
CA GLU A 89 -4.79 22.06 -1.70
C GLU A 89 -5.50 21.68 -0.40
N MET A 90 -6.03 20.46 -0.30
CA MET A 90 -6.60 19.92 0.94
C MET A 90 -5.48 19.43 1.89
N SER A 91 -4.69 20.39 2.40
CA SER A 91 -3.62 20.18 3.38
C SER A 91 -4.23 20.00 4.78
N GLY A 92 -4.80 18.82 5.06
CA GLY A 92 -5.42 18.55 6.36
C GLY A 92 -5.22 17.15 6.93
N ILE A 93 -4.50 16.26 6.23
CA ILE A 93 -4.30 14.88 6.68
C ILE A 93 -2.85 14.74 7.12
N GLU A 94 -2.54 15.20 8.33
CA GLU A 94 -1.33 14.75 9.02
C GLU A 94 -1.53 13.27 9.39
N ALA A 95 -0.81 12.38 8.70
CA ALA A 95 -0.68 10.99 9.12
C ALA A 95 0.03 10.99 10.49
N ARG A 96 -0.74 10.84 11.57
CA ARG A 96 -0.18 10.65 12.91
C ARG A 96 0.48 9.27 12.95
N ALA A 97 1.80 9.28 13.08
CA ALA A 97 2.62 8.13 13.45
C ALA A 97 2.30 7.66 14.87
#